data_AF-A0A0M4DX18-F1
#
_entry.id   AF-A0A0M4DX18-F1
#
_cell.length_a   1.000
_cell.length_b   1.000
_cell.length_c   1.000
_cell.angle_alpha   90.00
_cell.angle_beta   90.00
_cell.angle_gamma   90.00
#
_symmetry.space_group_name_H-M   'P 1'
#
loop_
_entity.id
_entity.type
_entity.pdbx_description
1 polymer ?
#
loop_
_entity_poly.entity_id
_entity_poly.type
_entity_poly.pdbx_seq_one_letter_code
_entity_poly.pdbx_strand_id
1 'polypeptide(L)'
;MNRIGITGHRTIPARARSHVLAGLRSALSGLDGATEVLSSLAVGADQLFADLALARGAKLTAVIPSGDYEACFDTAADLARYRLLKSRAAQEIRLDFPHSTDEAYYAAGAYIADHCDLLLAVWDGHPARGLGGTGDIVDYARTLGRPVTVIWRDGVERC
;
A
#
# COMPACT_ATOMS: atom_id res chain seq x y z
N MET A 1 -17.65 9.02 -4.17
CA MET A 1 -16.96 8.07 -3.28
C MET A 1 -15.52 8.55 -3.15
N ASN A 2 -14.88 8.36 -2.01
CA ASN A 2 -13.51 8.81 -1.76
C ASN A 2 -12.70 7.57 -1.40
N ARG A 3 -12.09 6.94 -2.40
CA ARG A 3 -11.29 5.73 -2.26
C ARG A 3 -9.82 6.05 -2.44
N ILE A 4 -8.99 5.70 -1.46
CA ILE A 4 -7.55 5.94 -1.52
C ILE A 4 -6.80 4.62 -1.49
N GLY A 5 -6.00 4.37 -2.52
CA GLY A 5 -5.09 3.24 -2.58
C GLY A 5 -3.70 3.60 -2.06
N ILE A 6 -2.96 2.60 -1.57
CA ILE A 6 -1.52 2.74 -1.28
C ILE A 6 -0.73 1.72 -2.09
N THR A 7 0.44 2.15 -2.55
CA THR A 7 1.55 1.28 -2.95
C THR A 7 2.84 1.84 -2.37
N GLY A 8 3.78 0.99 -1.97
CA GLY A 8 5.03 1.52 -1.43
C GLY A 8 6.10 0.50 -1.07
N HIS A 9 7.26 1.03 -0.71
CA HIS A 9 8.41 0.22 -0.33
C HIS A 9 8.19 -0.52 1.00
N ARG A 10 8.66 -1.77 1.05
CA ARG A 10 8.67 -2.59 2.27
C ARG A 10 9.65 -2.07 3.32
N THR A 11 10.75 -1.48 2.86
CA THR A 11 11.79 -0.89 3.71
C THR A 11 11.85 0.60 3.45
N ILE A 12 11.59 1.39 4.50
CA ILE A 12 11.69 2.86 4.45
C ILE A 12 12.90 3.27 5.29
N PRO A 13 13.94 3.89 4.70
CA PRO A 13 15.11 4.35 5.44
C PRO A 13 14.73 5.30 6.57
N ALA A 14 15.43 5.23 7.71
CA ALA A 14 15.17 6.10 8.86
C ALA A 14 15.16 7.60 8.49
N ARG A 15 16.06 8.01 7.58
CA ARG A 15 16.16 9.37 7.02
C ARG A 15 14.93 9.83 6.21
N ALA A 16 14.16 8.89 5.66
CA ALA A 16 12.93 9.15 4.90
C ALA A 16 11.67 8.98 5.77
N ARG A 17 11.74 8.20 6.85
CA ARG A 17 10.57 7.78 7.65
C ARG A 17 9.74 8.95 8.15
N SER A 18 10.35 9.98 8.73
CA SER A 18 9.63 11.15 9.24
C SER A 18 8.90 11.92 8.13
N HIS A 19 9.53 12.03 6.95
CA HIS A 19 8.94 12.68 5.79
C HIS A 19 7.76 11.85 5.24
N VAL A 20 7.93 10.54 5.11
CA VAL A 20 6.85 9.63 4.67
C VAL A 20 5.65 9.71 5.62
N LEU A 21 5.89 9.67 6.93
CA LEU A 21 4.82 9.80 7.92
C LEU A 21 4.10 11.14 7.82
N ALA A 22 4.83 12.24 7.64
CA ALA A 22 4.24 13.56 7.46
C ALA A 22 3.40 13.64 6.18
N GLY A 23 3.92 13.13 5.06
CA GLY A 23 3.22 13.08 3.78
C GLY A 23 1.95 12.25 3.84
N LEU A 24 2.01 11.03 4.42
CA LEU A 24 0.82 10.19 4.62
C LEU A 24 -0.20 10.89 5.53
N ARG A 25 0.23 11.51 6.62
CA ARG A 25 -0.68 12.26 7.51
C ARG A 25 -1.37 13.43 6.81
N SER A 26 -0.64 14.12 5.93
CA SER A 26 -1.17 15.23 5.13
C SER A 26 -2.15 14.74 4.07
N ALA A 27 -1.81 13.66 3.34
CA ALA A 27 -2.70 13.07 2.35
C ALA A 27 -4.00 12.56 2.99
N LEU A 28 -3.93 12.10 4.24
CA LEU A 28 -5.08 11.61 5.01
C LEU A 28 -5.76 12.69 5.87
N SER A 29 -5.31 13.95 5.87
CA SER A 29 -5.85 14.96 6.79
C SER A 29 -7.28 15.41 6.46
N GLY A 30 -7.71 15.22 5.22
CA GLY A 30 -9.05 15.53 4.74
C GLY A 30 -10.01 14.34 4.70
N LEU A 31 -9.63 13.19 5.26
CA LEU A 31 -10.52 12.04 5.31
C LEU A 31 -11.72 12.31 6.22
N ASP A 32 -12.91 12.02 5.71
CA ASP A 32 -14.09 11.80 6.53
C ASP A 32 -14.21 10.32 6.90
N GLY A 33 -15.03 9.99 7.90
CA GLY A 33 -15.28 8.60 8.32
C GLY A 33 -15.98 7.72 7.25
N ALA A 34 -16.30 8.28 6.08
CA ALA A 34 -16.87 7.57 4.95
C ALA A 34 -15.81 7.13 3.91
N THR A 35 -14.56 7.60 4.05
CA THR A 35 -13.48 7.26 3.13
C THR A 35 -13.07 5.79 3.28
N GLU A 36 -12.97 5.10 2.14
CA GLU A 36 -12.46 3.74 2.04
C GLU A 36 -10.99 3.78 1.62
N VAL A 37 -10.16 2.95 2.25
CA VAL A 37 -8.74 2.85 1.95
C VAL A 37 -8.37 1.43 1.57
N LEU A 38 -7.60 1.27 0.50
CA LEU A 38 -7.24 -0.02 -0.06
C LEU A 38 -5.74 -0.26 0.12
N SER A 39 -5.35 -1.42 0.68
CA SER A 39 -3.95 -1.79 0.90
C SER A 39 -3.79 -3.30 0.87
N SER A 40 -2.61 -3.77 0.46
CA SER A 40 -2.21 -5.18 0.59
C SER A 40 -1.58 -5.53 1.94
N LEU A 41 -1.43 -4.55 2.84
CA LEU A 41 -0.91 -4.74 4.20
C LEU A 41 0.51 -5.32 4.25
N ALA A 42 1.26 -5.18 3.17
CA ALA A 42 2.69 -5.50 3.11
C ALA A 42 3.45 -4.73 4.20
N VAL A 43 4.54 -5.32 4.70
CA VAL A 43 5.42 -4.63 5.66
C VAL A 43 5.82 -3.26 5.12
N GLY A 44 5.99 -2.25 5.97
CA GLY A 44 6.46 -0.93 5.57
C GLY A 44 5.34 0.06 5.28
N ALA A 45 5.30 0.60 4.05
CA ALA A 45 4.42 1.70 3.67
C ALA A 45 2.93 1.37 3.86
N ASP A 46 2.49 0.20 3.42
CA ASP A 46 1.12 -0.28 3.50
C ASP A 46 0.60 -0.32 4.95
N GLN A 47 1.37 -0.92 5.87
CA GLN A 47 0.98 -0.98 7.28
C GLN A 47 0.95 0.40 7.94
N LEU A 48 1.91 1.28 7.62
CA LEU A 48 1.91 2.67 8.12
C LEU A 48 0.68 3.45 7.63
N PHE A 49 0.32 3.30 6.36
CA PHE A 49 -0.87 3.91 5.79
C PHE A 49 -2.15 3.38 6.45
N ALA A 50 -2.29 2.05 6.57
CA ALA A 50 -3.44 1.41 7.19
C ALA A 50 -3.65 1.90 8.63
N ASP A 51 -2.59 2.01 9.43
CA ASP A 51 -2.68 2.55 10.79
C ASP A 51 -3.19 3.99 10.83
N LEU A 52 -2.61 4.86 10.00
CA LEU A 52 -2.94 6.28 9.97
C LEU A 52 -4.37 6.53 9.49
N ALA A 53 -4.84 5.72 8.56
CA ALA A 53 -6.19 5.77 8.03
C ALA A 53 -7.22 5.24 9.05
N LEU A 54 -6.96 4.07 9.65
CA LEU A 54 -7.81 3.51 10.69
C LEU A 54 -7.92 4.43 11.92
N ALA A 55 -6.84 5.09 12.31
CA ALA A 55 -6.83 6.07 13.40
C ALA A 55 -7.72 7.30 13.12
N ARG A 56 -8.10 7.53 11.86
CA ARG A 56 -9.01 8.61 11.43
C ARG A 56 -10.43 8.10 11.14
N GLY A 57 -10.72 6.83 11.42
CA GLY A 57 -12.03 6.24 11.19
C GLY A 57 -12.31 5.82 9.75
N ALA A 58 -11.29 5.77 8.88
CA ALA A 58 -11.44 5.26 7.52
C ALA A 58 -11.76 3.75 7.53
N LYS A 59 -12.48 3.29 6.51
CA LYS A 59 -12.77 1.86 6.30
C LYS A 59 -11.65 1.22 5.51
N LEU A 60 -10.92 0.29 6.12
CA LEU A 60 -9.85 -0.45 5.45
C LEU A 60 -10.41 -1.63 4.66
N THR A 61 -10.01 -1.74 3.39
CA THR A 61 -10.21 -2.89 2.53
C THR A 61 -8.85 -3.55 2.28
N ALA A 62 -8.68 -4.77 2.79
CA ALA A 62 -7.45 -5.54 2.65
C ALA A 62 -7.47 -6.32 1.33
N VAL A 63 -6.51 -6.06 0.44
CA VAL A 63 -6.37 -6.73 -0.86
C VAL A 63 -5.27 -7.78 -0.76
N ILE A 64 -5.65 -9.04 -0.64
CA ILE A 64 -4.74 -10.16 -0.43
C ILE A 64 -4.31 -10.74 -1.79
N PRO A 65 -3.01 -10.70 -2.12
CA PRO A 65 -2.51 -11.09 -3.44
C PRO A 65 -2.66 -12.60 -3.70
N SER A 66 -2.49 -13.45 -2.70
CA SER A 66 -2.45 -14.90 -2.87
C SER A 66 -2.84 -15.69 -1.61
N GLY A 67 -3.10 -16.99 -1.79
CA GLY A 67 -3.46 -17.91 -0.71
C GLY A 67 -2.36 -18.16 0.32
N ASP A 68 -1.09 -18.13 -0.09
CA ASP A 68 0.08 -18.35 0.77
C ASP A 68 0.70 -17.05 1.33
N TYR A 69 0.04 -15.90 1.15
CA TYR A 69 0.62 -14.59 1.48
C TYR A 69 1.14 -14.46 2.92
N GLU A 70 0.47 -15.10 3.89
CA GLU A 70 0.92 -15.11 5.29
C GLU A 70 2.25 -15.84 5.49
N ALA A 71 2.60 -16.79 4.63
CA ALA A 71 3.87 -17.52 4.69
C ALA A 71 5.06 -16.69 4.17
N CYS A 72 4.80 -15.56 3.49
CA CYS A 72 5.82 -14.68 2.94
C CYS A 72 6.32 -13.60 3.92
N PHE A 73 5.83 -13.59 5.16
CA PHE A 73 6.30 -12.66 6.19
C PHE A 73 7.54 -13.23 6.90
N ASP A 74 8.64 -12.47 6.87
CA ASP A 74 9.95 -12.92 7.36
C ASP A 74 10.00 -13.17 8.88
N THR A 75 9.18 -12.46 9.66
CA THR A 75 9.17 -12.55 11.12
C THR A 75 7.77 -12.76 11.69
N ALA A 76 7.71 -13.44 12.83
CA ALA A 76 6.45 -13.61 13.58
C ALA A 76 5.84 -12.26 14.00
N ALA A 77 6.67 -11.23 14.23
CA ALA A 77 6.21 -9.89 14.56
C ALA A 77 5.51 -9.23 13.36
N ASP A 78 6.08 -9.34 12.16
CA ASP A 78 5.49 -8.79 10.94
C ASP A 78 4.18 -9.50 10.59
N LEU A 79 4.14 -10.83 10.73
CA LEU A 79 2.91 -11.61 10.54
C LEU A 79 1.83 -11.24 11.57
N ALA A 80 2.18 -11.10 12.84
CA ALA A 80 1.25 -10.67 13.87
C ALA A 80 0.70 -9.26 13.57
N ARG A 81 1.55 -8.37 13.06
CA ARG A 81 1.16 -7.01 12.66
C ARG A 81 0.18 -7.01 11.49
N TYR A 82 0.46 -7.82 10.47
CA TYR A 82 -0.43 -8.03 9.34
C TYR A 82 -1.80 -8.56 9.80
N ARG A 83 -1.81 -9.61 10.62
CA ARG A 83 -3.05 -10.21 11.14
C ARG A 83 -3.90 -9.21 11.95
N LEU A 84 -3.25 -8.38 12.77
CA LEU A 84 -3.92 -7.32 13.53
C LEU A 84 -4.58 -6.28 12.62
N LEU A 85 -3.93 -5.89 11.52
CA LEU A 85 -4.51 -4.94 10.57
C LEU A 85 -5.63 -5.57 9.76
N LYS A 86 -5.42 -6.80 9.29
CA LYS A 86 -6.42 -7.60 8.58
C LYS A 86 -7.68 -7.79 9.42
N SER A 87 -7.56 -8.08 10.73
CA SER A 87 -8.72 -8.23 11.62
C SER A 87 -9.49 -6.93 11.86
N ARG A 88 -8.89 -5.78 11.52
CA ARG A 88 -9.52 -4.45 11.59
C ARG A 88 -10.05 -3.98 10.24
N ALA A 89 -9.80 -4.73 9.15
CA ALA A 89 -10.33 -4.41 7.85
C ALA A 89 -11.86 -4.59 7.84
N ALA A 90 -12.55 -3.64 7.24
CA ALA A 90 -14.00 -3.72 7.03
C ALA A 90 -14.33 -4.72 5.90
N GLN A 91 -13.41 -4.91 4.96
CA GLN A 91 -13.54 -5.84 3.84
C GLN A 91 -12.22 -6.52 3.52
N GLU A 92 -12.31 -7.73 2.98
CA GLU A 92 -11.19 -8.52 2.50
C GLU A 92 -11.48 -8.95 1.06
N ILE A 93 -10.58 -8.58 0.15
CA ILE A 93 -10.59 -9.01 -1.24
C ILE A 93 -9.45 -9.99 -1.42
N ARG A 94 -9.76 -11.21 -1.82
CA ARG A 94 -8.77 -12.23 -2.17
C ARG A 94 -8.70 -12.38 -3.67
N LEU A 95 -7.49 -12.27 -4.22
CA LEU A 95 -7.26 -12.58 -5.62
C LEU A 95 -7.06 -14.08 -5.82
N ASP A 96 -7.38 -14.56 -7.01
CA ASP A 96 -7.34 -15.99 -7.36
C ASP A 96 -5.92 -16.42 -7.77
N PHE A 97 -4.96 -16.19 -6.87
CA PHE A 97 -3.59 -16.69 -7.02
C PHE A 97 -3.27 -17.67 -5.89
N PRO A 98 -2.84 -18.91 -6.19
CA PRO A 98 -2.48 -19.86 -5.15
C PRO A 98 -1.17 -19.46 -4.45
N HIS A 99 -0.26 -18.80 -5.18
CA HIS A 99 1.10 -18.50 -4.71
C HIS A 99 1.45 -17.02 -4.84
N SER A 100 2.31 -16.56 -3.93
CA SER A 100 2.86 -15.21 -3.86
C SER A 100 3.95 -15.01 -4.93
N THR A 101 3.53 -14.91 -6.18
CA THR A 101 4.42 -14.58 -7.30
C THR A 101 4.43 -13.08 -7.58
N ASP A 102 5.39 -12.63 -8.38
CA ASP A 102 5.48 -11.25 -8.84
C ASP A 102 4.18 -10.83 -9.57
N GLU A 103 3.55 -11.73 -10.31
CA GLU A 103 2.24 -11.50 -10.96
C GLU A 103 1.11 -11.33 -9.94
N ALA A 104 1.10 -12.10 -8.85
CA ALA A 104 0.10 -11.97 -7.79
C ALA A 104 0.22 -10.61 -7.09
N TYR A 105 1.45 -10.16 -6.82
CA TYR A 105 1.71 -8.83 -6.27
C TYR A 105 1.33 -7.70 -7.24
N TYR A 106 1.66 -7.86 -8.52
CA TYR A 106 1.24 -6.93 -9.56
C TYR A 106 -0.29 -6.85 -9.64
N ALA A 107 -0.98 -7.98 -9.66
CA ALA A 107 -2.45 -8.03 -9.73
C ALA A 107 -3.11 -7.35 -8.52
N ALA A 108 -2.55 -7.49 -7.32
CA ALA A 108 -3.03 -6.79 -6.14
C ALA A 108 -2.83 -5.27 -6.24
N GLY A 109 -1.66 -4.82 -6.67
CA GLY A 109 -1.41 -3.40 -6.91
C GLY A 109 -2.30 -2.82 -8.01
N ALA A 110 -2.49 -3.56 -9.10
CA ALA A 110 -3.38 -3.19 -10.19
C ALA A 110 -4.84 -3.09 -9.73
N TYR A 111 -5.31 -4.07 -8.96
CA TYR A 111 -6.64 -4.04 -8.35
C TYR A 111 -6.83 -2.78 -7.49
N ILE A 112 -5.86 -2.44 -6.65
CA ILE A 112 -5.90 -1.22 -5.83
C ILE A 112 -5.98 0.02 -6.73
N ALA A 113 -5.16 0.10 -7.78
CA ALA A 113 -5.16 1.22 -8.73
C ALA A 113 -6.50 1.36 -9.48
N ASP A 114 -7.10 0.24 -9.90
CA ASP A 114 -8.38 0.19 -10.61
C ASP A 114 -9.56 0.63 -9.73
N HIS A 115 -9.47 0.38 -8.42
CA HIS A 115 -10.57 0.60 -7.47
C HIS A 115 -10.39 1.83 -6.58
N CYS A 116 -9.37 2.64 -6.81
CA CYS A 116 -9.15 3.89 -6.07
C CYS A 116 -9.41 5.14 -6.92
N ASP A 117 -9.80 6.23 -6.26
CA ASP A 117 -9.91 7.56 -6.85
C ASP A 117 -8.56 8.31 -6.81
N LEU A 118 -7.71 7.96 -5.84
CA LEU A 118 -6.37 8.49 -5.65
C LEU A 118 -5.42 7.37 -5.20
N LEU A 119 -4.27 7.24 -5.84
CA LEU A 119 -3.20 6.34 -5.42
C LEU A 119 -2.11 7.13 -4.69
N LEU A 120 -1.79 6.75 -3.46
CA LEU A 120 -0.60 7.21 -2.76
C LEU A 120 0.56 6.25 -3.05
N ALA A 121 1.72 6.80 -3.38
CA ALA A 121 2.91 6.02 -3.70
C ALA A 121 4.07 6.40 -2.77
N VAL A 122 4.43 5.54 -1.83
CA VAL A 122 5.65 5.70 -1.03
C VAL A 122 6.81 5.09 -1.81
N TRP A 123 7.36 5.91 -2.72
CA TRP A 123 8.20 5.45 -3.81
C TRP A 123 9.36 6.40 -4.09
N ASP A 124 10.55 5.83 -4.26
CA ASP A 124 11.82 6.54 -4.46
C ASP A 124 12.07 7.05 -5.89
N GLY A 125 11.06 6.99 -6.76
CA GLY A 125 11.17 7.44 -8.15
C GLY A 125 11.92 6.50 -9.08
N HIS A 126 12.44 5.36 -8.59
CA HIS A 126 13.22 4.42 -9.39
C HIS A 126 12.37 3.28 -9.96
N PRO A 127 12.72 2.74 -11.13
CA PRO A 127 12.05 1.56 -11.69
C PRO A 127 12.00 0.40 -10.70
N ALA A 128 10.98 -0.45 -10.86
CA ALA A 128 10.90 -1.68 -10.09
C ALA A 128 12.13 -2.58 -10.39
N ARG A 129 12.61 -3.33 -9.37
CA ARG A 129 13.72 -4.30 -9.55
C ARG A 129 13.22 -5.64 -10.14
N GLY A 130 11.92 -5.79 -10.31
CA GLY A 130 11.18 -6.97 -10.80
C GLY A 130 9.70 -6.60 -10.97
N LEU A 131 8.91 -7.49 -11.58
CA LEU A 131 7.49 -7.24 -11.86
C LEU A 131 6.68 -7.11 -10.55
N GLY A 132 5.72 -6.18 -10.50
CA GLY A 132 4.87 -5.98 -9.32
C GLY A 132 5.50 -5.12 -8.23
N GLY A 133 6.62 -4.45 -8.54
CA GLY A 133 7.18 -3.44 -7.65
C GLY A 133 6.36 -2.13 -7.67
N THR A 134 6.62 -1.26 -6.69
CA THR A 134 5.92 0.03 -6.54
C THR A 134 5.95 0.89 -7.81
N GLY A 135 7.06 0.87 -8.57
CA GLY A 135 7.17 1.61 -9.83
C GLY A 135 6.18 1.15 -10.89
N ASP A 136 5.99 -0.16 -11.05
CA ASP A 136 5.07 -0.72 -12.04
C ASP A 136 3.62 -0.33 -11.75
N ILE A 137 3.23 -0.32 -10.47
CA ILE A 137 1.88 0.08 -10.05
C ILE A 137 1.66 1.59 -10.24
N VAL A 138 2.69 2.40 -9.98
CA VAL A 138 2.64 3.85 -10.26
C VAL A 138 2.45 4.11 -11.74
N ASP A 139 3.20 3.42 -12.60
CA ASP A 139 3.08 3.58 -14.04
C ASP A 139 1.74 3.05 -14.55
N TYR A 140 1.29 1.90 -14.06
CA TYR A 140 -0.05 1.36 -14.36
C TYR A 140 -1.15 2.36 -13.99
N ALA A 141 -1.14 2.90 -12.77
CA ALA A 141 -2.12 3.89 -12.33
C ALA A 141 -2.12 5.15 -13.20
N ARG A 142 -0.93 5.62 -13.62
CA ARG A 142 -0.80 6.75 -14.55
C ARG A 142 -1.40 6.44 -15.93
N THR A 143 -1.20 5.24 -16.46
CA THR A 143 -1.80 4.83 -17.75
C THR A 143 -3.33 4.80 -17.70
N LEU A 144 -3.91 4.50 -16.53
CA LEU A 144 -5.35 4.55 -16.27
C LEU A 144 -5.90 5.97 -16.05
N GLY A 145 -5.03 6.99 -16.09
CA GLY A 145 -5.38 8.36 -15.76
C GLY A 145 -5.73 8.58 -14.29
N ARG A 146 -5.31 7.67 -13.39
CA ARG A 146 -5.53 7.86 -11.95
C ARG A 146 -4.57 8.91 -11.40
N PRO A 147 -5.05 9.85 -10.56
CA PRO A 147 -4.17 10.71 -9.79
C PRO A 147 -3.21 9.87 -8.91
N VAL A 148 -1.92 10.16 -8.99
CA VAL A 148 -0.88 9.53 -8.16
C VAL A 148 -0.14 10.60 -7.37
N THR A 149 -0.14 10.49 -6.04
CA THR A 149 0.64 11.35 -5.15
C THR A 149 1.85 10.57 -4.64
N VAL A 150 3.04 10.95 -5.11
CA VAL A 150 4.31 10.36 -4.64
C VAL A 150 4.71 11.00 -3.31
N ILE A 151 4.96 10.17 -2.31
CA ILE A 151 5.40 10.58 -0.97
C ILE A 151 6.81 10.04 -0.77
N TRP A 152 7.78 10.84 -1.17
CA TRP A 152 9.19 10.53 -0.98
C TRP A 152 10.03 11.78 -0.95
N ARG A 153 11.18 11.70 -0.27
CA ARG A 153 12.09 12.82 -0.16
C ARG A 153 13.07 12.80 -1.33
N ASP A 154 13.13 13.89 -2.08
CA ASP A 154 14.11 14.05 -3.16
C ASP A 154 15.55 13.82 -2.66
N GLY A 155 16.34 13.09 -3.46
CA GLY A 155 17.73 12.78 -3.17
C GLY A 155 17.95 11.68 -2.11
N VAL A 156 16.90 10.98 -1.67
CA VAL A 156 17.03 9.81 -0.79
C VAL A 156 16.85 8.54 -1.60
N GLU A 157 17.90 7.73 -1.74
CA GLU A 157 17.76 6.38 -2.29
C GLU A 157 17.17 5.42 -1.26
N ARG A 158 16.38 4.44 -1.71
CA ARG A 158 16.06 3.27 -0.90
C ARG A 158 17.35 2.50 -0.60
N CYS A 159 17.57 2.16 0.66
CA CYS A 159 18.71 1.35 1.08
C CYS A 159 18.68 -0.04 0.44
#